data_AF-A0A8C3C114-F1
#
_entry.id   AF-A0A8C3C114-F1
#
_cell.length_a   1.000
_cell.length_b   1.000
_cell.length_c   1.000
_cell.angle_alpha   90.00
_cell.angle_beta   90.00
_cell.angle_gamma   90.00
#
_symmetry.space_group_name_H-M   'P 1'
#
loop_
_entity.id
_entity.type
_entity.pdbx_description
1 polymer ?
#
loop_
_entity_poly.entity_id
_entity_poly.type
_entity_poly.pdbx_seq_one_letter_code
_entity_poly.pdbx_strand_id
1 'polypeptide(L)'
;HKQLQKMSFWRVLEFDYEMKLLNHVTQLIDSESWSLSKVPLRTCCSLFCYQKNKNPPYCVFCFSAGEVYFEMREDKICRAIAQMLLQNAVKFNLAEFQEVWQQSVPEGMTTRLDQLKGLALVDKNSRPETIFLLKVEDLPEDNQERFNSLFSVREKWTEEDITPYIQDLCSEKQTVGALLTKYARSSMQNGVKVYNSRRPIS
;
A
#
# COMPACT_ATOMS: atom_id res chain seq x y z
N HIS A 1 -40.73 26.69 -7.37
CA HIS A 1 -39.96 25.68 -8.15
C HIS A 1 -38.81 25.18 -7.28
N LYS A 2 -38.80 23.87 -6.97
CA LYS A 2 -37.90 23.25 -5.99
C LYS A 2 -36.46 23.21 -6.53
N GLN A 3 -35.53 23.80 -5.78
CA GLN A 3 -34.10 23.53 -5.88
C GLN A 3 -33.85 22.07 -5.45
N LEU A 4 -33.23 21.28 -6.33
CA LEU A 4 -32.65 19.98 -6.00
C LEU A 4 -31.13 20.09 -6.14
N GLN A 5 -30.50 20.71 -5.15
CA GLN A 5 -29.09 20.51 -4.88
C GLN A 5 -29.01 19.37 -3.86
N LYS A 6 -28.77 18.13 -4.31
CA LYS A 6 -28.59 16.98 -3.41
C LYS A 6 -27.17 16.42 -3.56
N MET A 7 -26.30 16.99 -2.73
CA MET A 7 -25.06 16.47 -2.15
C MET A 7 -24.40 15.27 -2.87
N SER A 8 -23.27 15.53 -3.50
CA SER A 8 -22.28 14.51 -3.83
C SER A 8 -21.68 13.95 -2.53
N PHE A 9 -22.15 12.79 -2.09
CA PHE A 9 -21.51 12.06 -1.02
C PHE A 9 -20.22 11.44 -1.56
N TRP A 10 -19.07 11.94 -1.12
CA TRP A 10 -17.81 11.20 -1.23
C TRP A 10 -17.95 9.98 -0.32
N ARG A 11 -17.89 8.78 -0.91
CA ARG A 11 -17.86 7.52 -0.16
C ARG A 11 -16.50 6.89 -0.43
N VAL A 12 -15.77 6.60 0.64
CA VAL A 12 -14.61 5.71 0.58
C VAL A 12 -15.16 4.33 0.22
N LEU A 13 -14.57 3.69 -0.79
CA LEU A 13 -14.93 2.32 -1.14
C LEU A 13 -14.27 1.39 -0.13
N GLU A 14 -15.00 0.37 0.31
CA GLU A 14 -14.39 -0.69 1.11
C GLU A 14 -13.36 -1.41 0.26
N PHE A 15 -12.21 -1.73 0.84
CA PHE A 15 -11.09 -2.35 0.14
C PHE A 15 -11.49 -3.63 -0.62
N ASP A 16 -12.34 -4.48 -0.03
CA ASP A 16 -12.87 -5.68 -0.67
C ASP A 16 -13.67 -5.38 -1.95
N TYR A 17 -14.37 -4.24 -1.99
CA TYR A 17 -15.09 -3.80 -3.17
C TYR A 17 -14.12 -3.34 -4.27
N GLU A 18 -13.07 -2.59 -3.89
CA GLU A 18 -12.02 -2.18 -4.82
C GLU A 18 -11.33 -3.38 -5.46
N MET A 19 -11.02 -4.41 -4.68
CA MET A 19 -10.40 -5.65 -5.16
C MET A 19 -11.31 -6.44 -6.11
N LYS A 20 -12.60 -6.54 -5.80
CA LYS A 20 -13.58 -7.15 -6.72
C LYS A 20 -13.65 -6.40 -8.04
N LEU A 21 -13.61 -5.07 -7.98
CA LEU A 21 -13.65 -4.26 -9.19
C LEU A 21 -12.38 -4.41 -10.03
N LEU A 22 -11.23 -4.38 -9.38
CA LEU A 22 -9.94 -4.62 -10.02
C LEU A 22 -9.96 -5.97 -10.76
N ASN A 23 -10.43 -7.04 -10.12
CA ASN A 23 -10.53 -8.35 -10.75
C ASN A 23 -11.43 -8.34 -11.99
N HIS A 24 -12.62 -7.73 -11.91
CA HIS A 24 -13.50 -7.63 -13.09
C HIS A 24 -12.89 -6.83 -14.24
N VAL A 25 -12.18 -5.74 -13.93
CA VAL A 25 -11.51 -4.93 -14.96
C VAL A 25 -10.37 -5.71 -15.60
N THR A 26 -9.54 -6.41 -14.82
CA THR A 26 -8.47 -7.28 -15.35
C THR A 26 -9.04 -8.36 -16.27
N GLN A 27 -10.09 -9.07 -15.83
CA GLN A 27 -10.73 -10.11 -16.65
C GLN A 27 -11.25 -9.55 -17.99
N LEU A 28 -11.79 -8.33 -18.00
CA LEU A 28 -12.25 -7.68 -19.22
C LEU A 28 -11.10 -7.29 -20.14
N ILE A 29 -9.99 -6.77 -19.57
CA ILE A 29 -8.78 -6.45 -20.31
C ILE A 29 -8.26 -7.71 -21.02
N ASP A 30 -8.20 -8.83 -20.30
CA ASP A 30 -7.73 -10.11 -20.85
C ASP A 30 -8.68 -10.61 -21.95
N SER A 31 -9.99 -10.61 -21.69
CA SER A 31 -10.98 -11.12 -22.66
C SER A 31 -11.00 -10.32 -23.97
N GLU A 32 -10.83 -9.00 -23.87
CA GLU A 32 -10.84 -8.09 -25.01
C GLU A 32 -9.43 -7.81 -25.57
N SER A 33 -8.40 -8.46 -25.00
CA SER A 33 -6.98 -8.28 -25.36
C SER A 33 -6.54 -6.81 -25.37
N TRP A 34 -7.00 -6.03 -24.40
CA TRP A 34 -6.65 -4.62 -24.27
C TRP A 34 -5.24 -4.44 -23.70
N SER A 35 -4.61 -3.31 -24.04
CA SER A 35 -3.38 -2.91 -23.36
C SER A 35 -3.70 -2.35 -21.97
N LEU A 36 -2.92 -2.78 -20.96
CA LEU A 36 -2.93 -2.20 -19.61
C LEU A 36 -2.73 -0.67 -19.60
N SER A 37 -2.09 -0.12 -20.63
CA SER A 37 -1.85 1.33 -20.77
C SER A 37 -2.99 2.11 -21.42
N LYS A 38 -3.98 1.43 -22.03
CA LYS A 38 -5.06 2.05 -22.80
C LYS A 38 -6.37 1.28 -22.62
N VAL A 39 -6.89 1.29 -21.40
CA VAL A 39 -8.12 0.58 -21.05
C VAL A 39 -9.35 1.47 -21.31
N PRO A 40 -10.33 1.07 -22.15
CA PRO A 40 -11.50 1.88 -22.47
C PRO A 40 -12.39 2.17 -21.26
N LEU A 41 -12.41 3.44 -20.86
CA LEU A 41 -13.12 3.89 -19.67
C LEU A 41 -14.64 3.68 -19.78
N ARG A 42 -15.25 3.99 -20.92
CA ARG A 42 -16.72 3.91 -21.06
C ARG A 42 -17.22 2.48 -20.86
N THR A 43 -16.49 1.50 -21.38
CA THR A 43 -16.82 0.09 -21.25
C THR A 43 -16.71 -0.36 -19.79
N CYS A 44 -15.61 -0.01 -19.10
CA CYS A 44 -15.47 -0.27 -17.68
C CYS A 44 -16.54 0.45 -16.83
N CYS A 45 -16.86 1.71 -17.15
CA CYS A 45 -17.92 2.47 -16.48
C CYS A 45 -19.30 1.83 -16.61
N SER A 46 -19.63 1.21 -17.74
CA SER A 46 -20.90 0.47 -17.85
C SER A 46 -20.99 -0.70 -16.87
N LEU A 47 -19.88 -1.39 -16.59
CA LEU A 47 -19.80 -2.41 -15.53
C LEU A 47 -19.98 -1.79 -14.14
N PHE A 48 -19.38 -0.62 -13.91
CA PHE A 48 -19.46 0.11 -12.63
C PHE A 48 -20.89 0.60 -12.35
N CYS A 49 -21.60 1.09 -13.36
CA CYS A 49 -22.97 1.59 -13.24
C CYS A 49 -24.00 0.47 -13.03
N TYR A 50 -23.76 -0.75 -13.53
CA TYR A 50 -24.67 -1.89 -13.36
C TYR A 50 -24.80 -2.32 -11.89
N GLN A 51 -23.78 -2.09 -11.05
CA GLN A 51 -23.78 -2.52 -9.65
C GLN A 51 -24.58 -1.62 -8.68
N LYS A 52 -25.34 -0.64 -9.17
CA LYS A 52 -26.18 0.32 -8.38
C LYS A 52 -25.41 1.07 -7.27
N ASN A 53 -25.29 2.39 -7.45
CA ASN A 53 -25.14 3.40 -6.40
C ASN A 53 -23.78 3.60 -5.68
N LYS A 54 -22.62 3.44 -6.33
CA LYS A 54 -21.37 4.04 -5.81
C LYS A 54 -20.48 4.56 -6.94
N ASN A 55 -19.83 5.71 -6.70
CA ASN A 55 -18.88 6.35 -7.61
C ASN A 55 -17.77 5.36 -8.03
N PRO A 56 -17.18 5.47 -9.24
CA PRO A 56 -16.06 4.61 -9.64
C PRO A 56 -14.86 4.84 -8.69
N PRO A 57 -14.04 3.80 -8.37
CA PRO A 57 -12.85 3.97 -7.54
C PRO A 57 -11.85 4.84 -8.28
N TYR A 58 -11.69 6.07 -7.84
CA TYR A 58 -10.67 6.98 -8.36
C TYR A 58 -9.26 6.59 -7.89
N CYS A 59 -9.11 5.64 -6.97
CA CYS A 59 -7.83 5.32 -6.33
C CYS A 59 -6.89 4.42 -7.17
N VAL A 60 -7.47 3.55 -8.03
CA VAL A 60 -6.70 2.59 -8.87
C VAL A 60 -6.49 3.09 -10.29
N PHE A 61 -7.37 3.96 -10.79
CA PHE A 61 -7.40 4.42 -12.18
C PHE A 61 -6.99 5.89 -12.27
N CYS A 62 -5.98 6.21 -13.10
CA CYS A 62 -5.61 7.60 -13.36
C CYS A 62 -6.37 8.13 -14.59
N PHE A 63 -7.05 9.25 -14.43
CA PHE A 63 -7.84 9.89 -15.48
C PHE A 63 -7.17 11.20 -15.90
N SER A 64 -6.87 11.35 -17.19
CA SER A 64 -6.62 12.66 -17.78
C SER A 64 -7.95 13.31 -18.17
N ALA A 65 -8.04 14.64 -18.03
CA ALA A 65 -9.25 15.39 -18.35
C ALA A 65 -9.59 15.23 -19.85
N GLY A 66 -10.74 14.62 -20.16
CA GLY A 66 -11.24 14.43 -21.53
C GLY A 66 -10.96 13.06 -22.15
N GLU A 67 -10.34 12.12 -21.42
CA GLU A 67 -9.92 10.85 -22.02
C GLU A 67 -10.94 9.71 -21.95
N VAL A 68 -10.96 8.94 -23.04
CA VAL A 68 -11.79 7.75 -23.25
C VAL A 68 -11.11 6.50 -22.66
N TYR A 69 -9.87 6.62 -22.21
CA TYR A 69 -9.04 5.52 -21.72
C TYR A 69 -8.40 5.85 -20.36
N PHE A 70 -8.00 4.81 -19.62
CA PHE A 70 -7.16 4.93 -18.42
C PHE A 70 -6.03 3.90 -18.44
N GLU A 71 -5.01 4.13 -17.60
CA GLU A 71 -3.86 3.25 -17.41
C GLU A 71 -3.96 2.48 -16.08
N MET A 72 -3.63 1.19 -16.14
CA MET A 72 -3.45 0.30 -15.00
C MET A 72 -2.06 0.50 -14.40
N ARG A 73 -1.99 1.20 -13.26
CA ARG A 73 -0.72 1.52 -12.61
C ARG A 73 -0.15 0.29 -11.91
N GLU A 74 0.88 -0.34 -12.49
CA GLU A 74 1.52 -1.57 -11.99
C GLU A 74 1.80 -1.51 -10.47
N ASP A 75 2.52 -0.50 -9.99
CA ASP A 75 2.89 -0.40 -8.58
C ASP A 75 1.68 -0.32 -7.64
N LYS A 76 0.60 0.33 -8.07
CA LYS A 76 -0.63 0.45 -7.28
C LYS A 76 -1.39 -0.88 -7.24
N ILE A 77 -1.45 -1.58 -8.36
CA ILE A 77 -2.13 -2.86 -8.49
C ILE A 77 -1.38 -3.95 -7.73
N CYS A 78 -0.05 -4.06 -7.93
CA CYS A 78 0.79 -5.00 -7.20
C CYS A 78 0.66 -4.77 -5.68
N ARG A 79 0.72 -3.50 -5.24
CA ARG A 79 0.55 -3.13 -3.82
C ARG A 79 -0.84 -3.50 -3.27
N ALA A 80 -1.91 -3.25 -4.01
CA ALA A 80 -3.27 -3.61 -3.60
C ALA A 80 -3.44 -5.12 -3.46
N ILE A 81 -2.94 -5.90 -4.43
CA ILE A 81 -3.00 -7.37 -4.36
C ILE A 81 -2.17 -7.91 -3.18
N ALA A 82 -0.98 -7.36 -2.93
CA ALA A 82 -0.19 -7.71 -1.75
C ALA A 82 -0.95 -7.45 -0.44
N GLN A 83 -1.61 -6.28 -0.33
CA GLN A 83 -2.42 -5.96 0.83
C GLN A 83 -3.53 -6.99 1.04
N MET A 84 -4.25 -7.37 -0.03
CA MET A 84 -5.31 -8.38 0.03
C MET A 84 -4.77 -9.75 0.51
N LEU A 85 -3.62 -10.19 0.00
CA LEU A 85 -3.01 -11.46 0.39
C LEU A 85 -2.54 -11.45 1.85
N LEU A 86 -2.01 -10.33 2.33
CA LEU A 86 -1.48 -10.20 3.68
C LEU A 86 -2.55 -9.89 4.74
N GLN A 87 -3.70 -9.33 4.36
CA GLN A 87 -4.74 -8.87 5.30
C GLN A 87 -5.30 -9.98 6.19
N ASN A 88 -5.26 -11.24 5.72
CA ASN A 88 -5.74 -12.41 6.48
C ASN A 88 -4.61 -13.20 7.15
N ALA A 89 -3.35 -12.78 7.01
CA ALA A 89 -2.19 -13.47 7.56
C ALA A 89 -1.54 -12.66 8.68
N VAL A 90 -1.34 -13.27 9.85
CA VAL A 90 -0.56 -12.65 10.94
C VAL A 90 0.90 -12.49 10.51
N LYS A 91 1.47 -13.55 9.93
CA LYS A 91 2.77 -13.58 9.25
C LYS A 91 2.70 -14.57 8.10
N PHE A 92 3.36 -14.25 7.00
CA PHE A 92 3.49 -15.11 5.82
C PHE A 92 4.97 -15.46 5.64
N ASN A 93 5.31 -16.71 5.32
CA ASN A 93 6.62 -17.05 4.76
C ASN A 93 6.91 -16.16 3.54
N LEU A 94 8.07 -15.49 3.52
CA LEU A 94 8.41 -14.51 2.49
C LEU A 94 8.51 -15.15 1.09
N ALA A 95 9.14 -16.33 0.97
CA ALA A 95 9.35 -16.97 -0.33
C ALA A 95 8.01 -17.43 -0.93
N GLU A 96 7.19 -18.10 -0.13
CA GLU A 96 5.84 -18.50 -0.53
C GLU A 96 4.97 -17.29 -0.88
N PHE A 97 5.05 -16.21 -0.09
CA PHE A 97 4.34 -14.98 -0.38
C PHE A 97 4.73 -14.38 -1.74
N GLN A 98 6.03 -14.32 -2.07
CA GLN A 98 6.49 -13.75 -3.34
C GLN A 98 5.98 -14.56 -4.54
N GLU A 99 5.95 -15.89 -4.44
CA GLU A 99 5.38 -16.77 -5.47
C GLU A 99 3.88 -16.52 -5.66
N VAL A 100 3.11 -16.56 -4.56
CA VAL A 100 1.66 -16.33 -4.59
C VAL A 100 1.34 -14.93 -5.08
N TRP A 101 2.11 -13.93 -4.66
CA TRP A 101 1.91 -12.54 -5.05
C TRP A 101 2.15 -12.34 -6.55
N GLN A 102 3.24 -12.89 -7.10
CA GLN A 102 3.52 -12.80 -8.54
C GLN A 102 2.48 -13.55 -9.39
N GLN A 103 1.92 -14.66 -8.89
CA GLN A 103 0.84 -15.39 -9.58
C GLN A 103 -0.51 -14.67 -9.50
N SER A 104 -0.68 -13.76 -8.55
CA SER A 104 -1.96 -13.06 -8.31
C SER A 104 -2.08 -11.73 -9.06
N VAL A 105 -0.97 -11.21 -9.60
CA VAL A 105 -1.00 -9.97 -10.41
C VAL A 105 -1.38 -10.24 -11.86
N PRO A 106 -1.99 -9.28 -12.58
CA PRO A 106 -2.29 -9.40 -14.01
C PRO A 106 -1.06 -9.75 -14.84
N GLU A 107 -1.28 -10.43 -15.96
CA GLU A 107 -0.20 -10.72 -16.92
C GLU A 107 0.50 -9.44 -17.38
N GLY A 108 1.82 -9.49 -17.50
CA GLY A 108 2.65 -8.35 -17.88
C GLY A 108 3.08 -7.45 -16.72
N MET A 109 2.61 -7.69 -15.48
CA MET A 109 3.07 -6.97 -14.29
C MET A 109 4.15 -7.74 -13.52
N THR A 110 5.10 -7.01 -12.93
CA THR A 110 6.18 -7.59 -12.11
C THR A 110 6.11 -7.13 -10.66
N THR A 111 6.10 -8.08 -9.74
CA THR A 111 6.10 -7.82 -8.29
C THR A 111 7.51 -7.57 -7.76
N ARG A 112 7.64 -6.57 -6.87
CA ARG A 112 8.91 -6.20 -6.26
C ARG A 112 8.70 -5.65 -4.85
N LEU A 113 9.55 -6.03 -3.90
CA LEU A 113 9.39 -5.63 -2.48
C LEU A 113 9.38 -4.11 -2.26
N ASP A 114 10.00 -3.31 -3.13
CA ASP A 114 9.97 -1.84 -3.05
C ASP A 114 8.56 -1.26 -3.23
N GLN A 115 7.66 -1.96 -3.94
CA GLN A 115 6.25 -1.58 -4.08
C GLN A 115 5.49 -1.63 -2.74
N LEU A 116 6.01 -2.40 -1.76
CA LEU A 116 5.39 -2.62 -0.44
C LEU A 116 5.90 -1.68 0.66
N LYS A 117 6.79 -0.74 0.33
CA LYS A 117 7.30 0.28 1.27
C LYS A 117 6.14 1.00 1.97
N GLY A 118 6.09 0.92 3.30
CA GLY A 118 5.02 1.53 4.11
C GLY A 118 3.70 0.76 4.14
N LEU A 119 3.63 -0.45 3.55
CA LEU A 119 2.46 -1.34 3.60
C LEU A 119 2.75 -2.64 4.36
N ALA A 120 3.94 -3.20 4.17
CA ALA A 120 4.32 -4.49 4.73
C ALA A 120 5.77 -4.48 5.20
N LEU A 121 6.04 -5.21 6.27
CA LEU A 121 7.36 -5.31 6.88
C LEU A 121 7.95 -6.71 6.64
N VAL A 122 9.14 -6.77 6.05
CA VAL A 122 9.90 -8.02 5.86
C VAL A 122 10.85 -8.23 7.02
N ASP A 123 10.69 -9.32 7.76
CA ASP A 123 11.60 -9.81 8.79
C ASP A 123 12.57 -10.84 8.20
N LYS A 124 13.79 -10.38 7.92
CA LYS A 124 14.90 -11.22 7.41
C LYS A 124 15.66 -11.95 8.53
N ASN A 125 15.36 -11.64 9.80
CA ASN A 125 16.01 -12.24 10.95
C ASN A 125 15.27 -13.50 11.43
N SER A 126 13.98 -13.64 11.09
CA SER A 126 13.22 -14.85 11.32
C SER A 126 13.70 -16.02 10.44
N ARG A 127 13.40 -17.25 10.87
CA ARG A 127 13.69 -18.49 10.13
C ARG A 127 12.43 -19.36 10.11
N PRO A 128 11.74 -19.52 8.96
CA PRO A 128 12.01 -18.86 7.66
C PRO A 128 11.83 -17.34 7.74
N GLU A 129 12.35 -16.61 6.76
CA GLU A 129 12.07 -15.17 6.62
C GLU A 129 10.56 -14.95 6.44
N THR A 130 10.02 -13.89 7.02
CA THR A 130 8.58 -13.64 7.01
C THR A 130 8.24 -12.22 6.59
N ILE A 131 7.03 -12.02 6.06
CA ILE A 131 6.44 -10.73 5.75
C ILE A 131 5.06 -10.63 6.40
N PHE A 132 4.70 -9.43 6.85
CA PHE A 132 3.37 -9.17 7.42
C PHE A 132 2.93 -7.73 7.16
N LEU A 133 1.62 -7.49 7.29
CA LEU A 133 1.03 -6.18 7.10
C LEU A 133 1.48 -5.21 8.22
N LEU A 134 1.96 -4.05 7.83
CA LEU A 134 2.23 -2.91 8.71
C LEU A 134 1.97 -1.69 7.86
N LYS A 135 0.77 -1.10 7.97
CA LYS A 135 0.36 0.00 7.09
C LYS A 135 0.70 1.33 7.76
N VAL A 136 1.37 2.21 7.03
CA VAL A 136 1.70 3.56 7.53
C VAL A 136 0.45 4.35 7.94
N GLU A 137 -0.68 4.11 7.25
CA GLU A 137 -1.98 4.73 7.53
C GLU A 137 -2.59 4.29 8.88
N ASP A 138 -2.18 3.14 9.42
CA ASP A 138 -2.66 2.63 10.71
C ASP A 138 -1.76 3.08 11.87
N LEU A 139 -0.65 3.80 11.59
CA LEU A 139 0.29 4.24 12.60
C LEU A 139 -0.16 5.55 13.28
N PRO A 140 0.18 5.77 14.57
CA PRO A 140 -0.14 7.02 15.27
C PRO A 140 0.36 8.26 14.53
N GLU A 141 -0.38 9.36 14.56
CA GLU A 141 0.07 10.63 13.95
C GLU A 141 1.14 11.34 14.80
N ASP A 142 1.12 11.16 16.12
CA ASP A 142 2.17 11.71 16.99
C ASP A 142 3.51 11.00 16.75
N ASN A 143 4.57 11.80 16.62
CA ASN A 143 5.91 11.29 16.35
C ASN A 143 6.38 10.29 17.41
N GLN A 144 6.27 10.64 18.71
CA GLN A 144 6.80 9.79 19.78
C GLN A 144 6.01 8.47 19.88
N GLU A 145 4.69 8.55 19.79
CA GLU A 145 3.82 7.36 19.78
C GLU A 145 4.09 6.47 18.58
N ARG A 146 4.29 7.04 17.38
CA ARG A 146 4.64 6.27 16.18
C ARG A 146 5.95 5.53 16.34
N PHE A 147 7.01 6.20 16.81
CA PHE A 147 8.30 5.57 17.06
C PHE A 147 8.19 4.45 18.10
N ASN A 148 7.44 4.67 19.19
CA ASN A 148 7.20 3.62 20.19
C ASN A 148 6.49 2.41 19.56
N SER A 149 5.41 2.64 18.79
CA SER A 149 4.68 1.58 18.08
C SER A 149 5.58 0.77 17.15
N LEU A 150 6.39 1.44 16.32
CA LEU A 150 7.34 0.79 15.41
C LEU A 150 8.38 -0.05 16.17
N PHE A 151 8.91 0.46 17.28
CA PHE A 151 9.88 -0.28 18.08
C PHE A 151 9.27 -1.45 18.89
N SER A 152 7.97 -1.41 19.18
CA SER A 152 7.24 -2.56 19.72
C SER A 152 7.09 -3.68 18.69
N VAL A 153 6.91 -3.33 17.40
CA VAL A 153 6.81 -4.30 16.30
C VAL A 153 8.15 -4.97 16.01
N ARG A 154 9.24 -4.20 16.06
CA ARG A 154 10.62 -4.69 15.84
C ARG A 154 11.59 -3.87 16.69
N GLU A 155 12.42 -4.55 17.46
CA GLU A 155 13.35 -3.88 18.39
C GLU A 155 14.38 -2.99 17.69
N LYS A 156 14.93 -3.45 16.55
CA LYS A 156 16.03 -2.80 15.83
C LYS A 156 15.70 -2.63 14.36
N TRP A 157 15.82 -1.40 13.87
CA TRP A 157 15.49 -1.03 12.51
C TRP A 157 16.70 -0.46 11.77
N THR A 158 16.87 -0.82 10.50
CA THR A 158 17.77 -0.05 9.62
C THR A 158 17.10 1.27 9.22
N GLU A 159 17.88 2.23 8.72
CA GLU A 159 17.32 3.46 8.17
C GLU A 159 16.38 3.17 6.99
N GLU A 160 16.78 2.24 6.12
CA GLU A 160 16.01 1.82 4.95
C GLU A 160 14.64 1.24 5.34
N ASP A 161 14.60 0.38 6.36
CA ASP A 161 13.36 -0.27 6.79
C ASP A 161 12.40 0.70 7.48
N ILE A 162 12.90 1.63 8.30
CA ILE A 162 12.04 2.53 9.09
C ILE A 162 11.56 3.74 8.28
N THR A 163 12.34 4.21 7.32
CA THR A 163 12.04 5.42 6.54
C THR A 163 10.63 5.43 5.93
N PRO A 164 10.14 4.37 5.27
CA PRO A 164 8.79 4.34 4.70
C PRO A 164 7.64 4.57 5.69
N TYR A 165 7.89 4.43 6.99
CA TYR A 165 6.90 4.56 8.06
C TYR A 165 6.94 5.92 8.78
N ILE A 166 7.97 6.73 8.54
CA ILE A 166 8.17 8.03 9.21
C ILE A 166 8.43 9.18 8.23
N GLN A 167 8.56 8.89 6.93
CA GLN A 167 8.87 9.88 5.91
C GLN A 167 7.76 10.94 5.78
N ASP A 168 6.51 10.56 6.01
CA ASP A 168 5.33 11.43 6.03
C ASP A 168 5.29 12.39 7.24
N LEU A 169 6.04 12.09 8.31
CA LEU A 169 6.25 13.01 9.44
C LEU A 169 7.28 14.12 9.14
N CYS A 170 7.98 14.03 8.02
CA CYS A 170 9.00 15.01 7.67
C CYS A 170 8.39 16.35 7.23
N SER A 171 9.13 17.43 7.48
CA SER A 171 8.82 18.77 6.99
C SER A 171 10.11 19.45 6.51
N GLU A 172 10.02 20.66 5.97
CA GLU A 172 11.20 21.42 5.51
C GLU A 172 12.30 21.54 6.58
N LYS A 173 11.93 21.56 7.86
CA LYS A 173 12.86 21.70 9.00
C LYS A 173 13.18 20.38 9.69
N GLN A 174 12.55 19.27 9.30
CA GLN A 174 12.64 17.99 9.99
C GLN A 174 12.79 16.87 8.97
N THR A 175 14.03 16.37 8.84
CA THR A 175 14.37 15.24 7.98
C THR A 175 14.22 13.91 8.73
N VAL A 176 14.23 12.79 8.00
CA VAL A 176 14.29 11.43 8.56
C VAL A 176 15.44 11.28 9.55
N GLY A 177 16.65 11.73 9.17
CA GLY A 177 17.81 11.70 10.06
C GLY A 177 17.62 12.52 11.34
N ALA A 178 16.95 13.68 11.25
CA ALA A 178 16.62 14.50 12.41
C ALA A 178 15.58 13.81 13.33
N LEU A 179 14.57 13.16 12.74
CA LEU A 179 13.60 12.35 13.48
C LEU A 179 14.28 11.19 14.22
N LEU A 180 15.09 10.41 13.52
CA LEU A 180 15.83 9.28 14.11
C LEU A 180 16.77 9.75 15.23
N THR A 181 17.45 10.88 15.03
CA THR A 181 18.32 11.47 16.05
C THR A 181 17.53 11.95 17.26
N LYS A 182 16.28 12.38 17.11
CA LYS A 182 15.45 12.88 18.22
C LYS A 182 14.75 11.75 18.99
N TYR A 183 14.19 10.77 18.28
CA TYR A 183 13.27 9.77 18.84
C TYR A 183 13.87 8.37 19.02
N ALA A 184 15.04 8.09 18.43
CA ALA A 184 15.71 6.80 18.51
C ALA A 184 17.12 6.89 19.12
N ARG A 185 17.68 5.73 19.46
CA ARG A 185 19.10 5.54 19.76
C ARG A 185 19.71 4.71 18.63
N SER A 186 20.87 5.13 18.12
CA SER A 186 21.61 4.37 17.11
C SER A 186 22.66 3.45 17.74
N SER A 187 22.86 2.28 17.14
CA SER A 187 23.94 1.34 17.48
C SER A 187 24.43 0.62 16.21
N MET A 188 25.51 -0.14 16.31
CA MET A 188 26.01 -0.98 15.22
C MET A 188 25.65 -2.44 15.49
N GLN A 189 25.11 -3.12 14.49
CA GLN A 189 24.85 -4.56 14.52
C GLN A 189 25.36 -5.18 13.23
N ASN A 190 26.31 -6.12 13.33
CA ASN A 190 26.94 -6.77 12.17
C ASN A 190 27.49 -5.78 11.13
N GLY A 191 28.05 -4.65 11.59
CA GLY A 191 28.57 -3.59 10.71
C GLY A 191 27.53 -2.67 10.08
N VAL A 192 26.24 -2.86 10.37
CA VAL A 192 25.14 -2.01 9.90
C VAL A 192 24.63 -1.13 11.03
N LYS A 193 24.39 0.15 10.75
CA LYS A 193 23.78 1.07 11.72
C LYS A 193 22.29 0.74 11.87
N VAL A 194 21.86 0.53 13.12
CA VAL A 194 20.47 0.24 13.48
C VAL A 194 19.96 1.22 14.54
N TYR A 195 18.65 1.43 14.55
CA TYR A 195 17.93 2.34 15.43
C TYR A 195 16.96 1.56 16.32
N ASN A 196 16.90 1.90 17.60
CA ASN A 196 15.98 1.32 18.59
C ASN A 196 15.44 2.38 19.55
N SER A 197 14.50 1.99 20.40
CA SER A 197 13.92 2.89 21.40
C SER A 197 14.97 3.39 22.40
N ARG A 198 14.84 4.65 22.81
CA ARG A 198 15.68 5.28 23.84
C ARG A 198 15.37 4.78 25.24
N ARG A 199 14.15 4.27 25.46
CA ARG A 199 13.66 3.78 26.74
C ARG A 199 13.16 2.34 26.57
N PRO A 200 13.22 1.50 27.62
CA PRO A 200 12.54 0.22 27.60
C PRO A 200 11.07 0.43 27.22
N ILE A 201 10.59 -0.33 26.25
CA ILE A 201 9.18 -0.35 25.89
C ILE A 201 8.53 -1.32 26.86
N SER A 202 7.64 -0.80 27.69
CA SER A 202 6.87 -1.56 28.70
C SER A 202 5.68 -2.26 28.07
#